data_AF-A0A164LBJ8-F1
#
_entry.id   AF-A0A164LBJ8-F1
#
_cell.length_a   1.000
_cell.length_b   1.000
_cell.length_c   1.000
_cell.angle_alpha   90.00
_cell.angle_beta   90.00
_cell.angle_gamma   90.00
#
_symmetry.space_group_name_H-M   'P 1'
#
loop_
_entity.id
_entity.type
_entity.pdbx_description
1 polymer ?
#
loop_
_entity_poly.entity_id
_entity_poly.type
_entity_poly.pdbx_seq_one_letter_code
_entity_poly.pdbx_strand_id
1 'polypeptide(L)' 'MKKQTRNLRRHHRNRIINKKMRILKEIYQLEADFMPVSGTLNKGKVHCSCGMCASKWSKDGPKARVKFLLDEMLKDIKE' A
#
# COMPACT_ATOMS: atom_id res chain seq x y z
N MET A 1 10.81 14.24 23.09
CA MET A 1 9.89 13.36 22.32
C MET A 1 8.46 13.54 22.84
N LYS A 2 7.53 14.11 22.05
CA LYS A 2 6.10 14.16 22.44
C LYS A 2 5.59 12.72 22.60
N LYS A 3 5.13 12.36 23.81
CA LYS A 3 4.53 11.04 24.07
C LYS A 3 3.32 10.88 23.15
N GLN A 4 3.42 10.00 22.15
CA GLN A 4 2.28 9.65 21.31
C GLN A 4 1.24 8.98 22.21
N THR A 5 0.08 9.61 22.37
CA THR A 5 -1.01 9.05 23.16
C THR A 5 -1.54 7.79 22.46
N ARG A 6 -2.02 6.82 23.26
CA ARG A 6 -2.61 5.57 22.74
C ARG A 6 -3.73 5.86 21.72
N ASN A 7 -4.48 6.94 21.96
CA ASN A 7 -5.55 7.43 21.09
C ASN A 7 -5.03 7.87 19.72
N LEU A 8 -3.94 8.64 19.66
CA LEU A 8 -3.34 9.07 18.39
C LEU A 8 -2.85 7.86 17.56
N ARG A 9 -2.26 6.87 18.23
CA ARG A 9 -1.82 5.62 17.59
C ARG A 9 -2.99 4.82 17.03
N ARG A 10 -4.10 4.72 17.77
CA ARG A 10 -5.33 4.04 17.34
C ARG A 10 -5.98 4.76 16.16
N HIS A 11 -6.10 6.09 16.23
CA HIS A 11 -6.62 6.91 15.13
C HIS A 11 -5.81 6.71 13.85
N HIS A 12 -4.48 6.79 13.95
CA HIS A 12 -3.60 6.60 12.80
C HIS A 12 -3.70 5.19 12.21
N ARG A 13 -3.83 4.16 13.06
CA ARG A 13 -4.05 2.77 12.62
C ARG A 13 -5.38 2.65 11.85
N ASN A 14 -6.47 3.15 12.41
CA ASN A 14 -7.80 3.09 11.79
C ASN A 14 -7.82 3.83 10.45
N ARG A 15 -7.19 5.01 10.37
CA ARG A 15 -7.05 5.77 9.12
C ARG A 15 -6.35 4.95 8.03
N ILE A 16 -5.27 4.24 8.37
CA ILE A 16 -4.55 3.38 7.41
C ILE A 16 -5.41 2.18 6.98
N ILE A 17 -6.07 1.51 7.92
CA ILE A 17 -6.93 0.35 7.63
C ILE A 17 -8.06 0.76 6.67
N ASN A 18 -8.78 1.84 6.99
CA ASN A 18 -9.88 2.34 6.17
C ASN A 18 -9.43 2.70 4.77
N LYS A 19 -8.26 3.35 4.63
CA LYS A 19 -7.71 3.68 3.31
C LYS A 19 -7.42 2.42 2.48
N LYS A 20 -6.85 1.38 3.10
CA LYS A 20 -6.55 0.12 2.41
C LYS A 20 -7.80 -0.65 2.01
N MET A 21 -8.79 -0.70 2.90
CA MET A 21 -10.11 -1.27 2.62
C MET A 21 -10.74 -0.58 1.43
N ARG A 22 -10.74 0.75 1.42
CA ARG A 22 -11.30 1.55 0.33
C ARG A 22 -10.62 1.25 -1.01
N ILE A 23 -9.30 1.17 -1.04
CA ILE A 23 -8.56 0.83 -2.27
C ILE A 23 -8.88 -0.59 -2.75
N LEU A 24 -8.89 -1.58 -1.85
CA LEU A 24 -9.22 -2.95 -2.23
C LEU A 24 -10.65 -3.07 -2.74
N LYS A 25 -11.59 -2.36 -2.14
CA LYS A 25 -13.01 -2.40 -2.51
C LYS A 25 -13.30 -1.64 -3.80
N GLU A 26 -12.89 -0.37 -3.88
CA GLU A 26 -13.27 0.54 -4.97
C GLU A 26 -12.44 0.36 -6.23
N ILE A 27 -11.16 0.00 -6.09
CA ILE A 27 -10.22 -0.02 -7.23
C ILE A 27 -9.98 -1.45 -7.71
N TYR A 28 -9.67 -2.35 -6.77
CA TYR A 28 -9.29 -3.72 -7.12
C TYR A 28 -10.47 -4.70 -7.08
N GLN A 29 -11.53 -4.41 -6.32
CA GLN A 29 -12.65 -5.34 -6.03
C GLN A 29 -12.20 -6.69 -5.41
N LEU A 30 -11.06 -6.68 -4.71
CA LEU A 30 -10.41 -7.87 -4.12
C LEU A 30 -10.44 -7.84 -2.58
N GLU A 31 -11.40 -7.14 -1.98
CA GLU A 31 -11.52 -6.98 -0.52
C GLU A 31 -11.64 -8.33 0.20
N ALA A 32 -12.48 -9.23 -0.30
CA ALA A 32 -12.73 -10.54 0.31
C ALA A 32 -11.47 -11.43 0.34
N ASP A 33 -10.66 -11.38 -0.72
CA ASP A 33 -9.50 -12.27 -0.87
C ASP A 33 -8.28 -11.77 -0.07
N PHE A 34 -8.09 -10.45 0.03
CA PHE A 34 -6.88 -9.86 0.61
C PHE A 34 -7.09 -9.17 1.96
N MET A 35 -8.34 -8.88 2.34
CA MET A 35 -8.68 -8.36 3.67
C MET A 35 -9.99 -8.95 4.23
N PRO A 36 -10.09 -10.29 4.39
CA PRO A 36 -11.29 -10.93 4.96
C PRO A 36 -11.60 -10.44 6.39
N VAL A 37 -10.57 -9.99 7.12
CA VAL A 37 -10.72 -9.32 8.42
C VAL A 37 -10.02 -7.97 8.37
N SER A 38 -10.70 -6.91 8.80
CA SER A 38 -10.16 -5.55 8.70
C SER A 38 -8.78 -5.40 9.39
N GLY A 39 -7.81 -4.88 8.65
CA GLY A 39 -6.46 -4.59 9.16
C GLY A 39 -5.48 -5.76 9.19
N THR A 40 -5.81 -6.93 8.61
CA THR A 40 -4.87 -8.04 8.37
C THR A 40 -3.83 -7.70 7.30
N LEU A 41 -4.10 -6.67 6.51
CA LEU A 41 -3.28 -6.36 5.35
C LEU A 41 -1.93 -5.77 5.76
N ASN A 42 -0.86 -6.53 5.49
CA ASN A 42 0.52 -6.18 5.80
C ASN A 42 0.82 -4.72 5.43
N LYS A 43 1.56 -4.03 6.32
CA LYS A 43 1.83 -2.58 6.24
C LYS A 43 2.35 -2.13 4.86
N GLY A 44 2.96 -3.03 4.07
CA GLY A 44 3.48 -2.77 2.73
C GLY A 44 2.66 -3.22 1.51
N LYS A 45 1.57 -4.00 1.64
CA LYS A 45 0.95 -4.67 0.46
C LYS A 45 -0.05 -3.82 -0.34
N VAL A 46 -0.56 -2.71 0.21
CA VAL A 46 -1.38 -1.75 -0.54
C VAL A 46 -0.61 -0.43 -0.57
N HIS A 47 0.20 -0.22 -1.60
CA HIS A 47 0.66 1.11 -1.95
C HIS A 47 -0.56 1.87 -2.48
N CYS A 48 -0.92 2.99 -1.85
CA CYS A 48 -2.09 3.70 -2.33
C CYS A 48 -1.86 4.19 -3.74
N SER A 49 -2.82 3.95 -4.62
CA SER A 49 -2.99 4.68 -5.89
C SER A 49 -3.36 6.16 -5.68
N CYS A 50 -3.25 6.65 -4.44
CA CYS A 50 -3.52 8.04 -4.10
C CYS A 50 -2.57 8.96 -4.90
N GLY A 51 -3.05 10.14 -5.30
CA GLY A 51 -2.27 11.07 -6.13
C GLY A 51 -0.87 11.37 -5.60
N MET A 52 -0.66 11.37 -4.29
CA MET A 52 0.69 11.51 -3.70
C MET A 52 1.62 10.33 -3.99
N CYS A 53 1.12 9.09 -3.94
CA CYS A 53 1.94 7.90 -4.23
C CYS A 53 2.08 7.67 -5.74
N ALA A 54 1.07 8.02 -6.53
CA ALA A 54 1.20 8.08 -7.99
C ALA A 54 2.22 9.15 -8.40
N SER A 55 2.15 10.36 -7.83
CA SER A 55 3.14 11.42 -8.04
C SER A 55 4.53 11.02 -7.57
N LYS A 56 4.65 10.37 -6.41
CA LYS A 56 5.92 9.80 -5.94
C LYS A 56 6.46 8.78 -6.93
N TRP A 57 5.64 7.84 -7.39
CA TRP A 57 6.08 6.82 -8.35
C TRP A 57 6.51 7.45 -9.68
N SER A 58 5.80 8.48 -10.14
CA SER A 58 6.13 9.22 -11.36
C SER A 58 7.39 10.07 -11.23
N LYS A 59 7.65 10.69 -10.07
CA LYS A 59 8.84 11.53 -9.83
C LYS A 59 10.07 10.72 -9.41
N ASP A 60 9.90 9.86 -8.40
CA ASP A 60 11.00 9.18 -7.71
C ASP A 60 11.18 7.73 -8.18
N GLY A 61 10.22 7.18 -8.93
CA GLY A 61 10.23 5.80 -9.38
C GLY A 61 9.98 4.76 -8.28
N PRO A 62 10.01 3.47 -8.63
CA PRO A 62 9.98 2.37 -7.66
C PRO A 62 11.17 2.45 -6.70
N LYS A 63 10.94 2.07 -5.43
CA LYS A 63 12.03 1.85 -4.48
C LYS A 63 12.99 0.79 -5.03
N ALA A 64 14.30 0.92 -4.73
CA ALA A 64 15.35 0.02 -5.25
C ALA A 64 15.01 -1.49 -5.20
N ARG A 65 14.46 -1.97 -4.07
CA ARG A 65 14.01 -3.38 -3.94
C ARG A 65 12.93 -3.78 -4.94
N VAL A 66 11.98 -2.88 -5.20
CA VAL A 66 10.87 -3.11 -6.13
C VAL A 66 11.33 -2.98 -7.57
N LYS A 67 12.28 -2.07 -7.83
CA LYS A 67 12.90 -1.89 -9.15
C LYS A 67 13.59 -3.17 -9.63
N PHE A 68 14.41 -3.80 -8.77
CA PHE A 68 15.06 -5.07 -9.09
C PHE A 68 14.05 -6.15 -9.51
N LEU A 69 12.97 -6.29 -8.74
CA LEU A 69 11.92 -7.26 -9.03
C LEU A 69 11.21 -6.97 -10.36
N LEU A 70 10.95 -5.68 -10.66
CA LEU A 70 10.35 -5.27 -11.91
C LEU A 70 11.26 -5.56 -13.11
N ASP A 71 12.56 -5.30 -12.97
CA ASP A 71 13.54 -5.52 -14.03
C ASP A 71 13.70 -7.02 -14.34
N GLU A 72 13.58 -7.88 -13.32
CA GLU A 72 13.56 -9.34 -13.46
C GLU A 72 12.30 -9.80 -14.20
N MET A 73 11.11 -9.38 -13.75
CA MET A 73 9.84 -9.69 -14.42
C MET A 73 9.78 -9.21 -15.88
N LEU A 74 10.42 -8.07 -16.19
CA LEU A 74 10.48 -7.53 -17.56
C LEU A 74 11.41 -8.32 -18.49
N LYS A 75 12.37 -9.07 -17.94
CA LYS A 75 13.19 -10.00 -18.74
C LYS A 75 12.39 -11.22 -19.13
N ASP A 76 11.63 -11.79 -18.20
CA ASP A 76 10.77 -12.96 -18.43
C ASP A 76 9.70 -12.72 -19.52
N ILE A 77 9.31 -11.47 -19.74
CA ILE A 77 8.32 -11.09 -20.79
C ILE A 77 8.99 -10.93 -22.17
N LYS A 78 10.31 -10.70 -22.21
CA LYS A 78 11.07 -10.47 -23.44
C LYS A 78 11.71 -11.73 -24.02
N GLU A 79 11.83 -12.78 -23.21
CA GLU A 79 12.15 -14.15 -23.66
C GLU A 79 10.89 -14.86 -24.17
#